data_AF-A0A0S8AL01-F1
#
_entry.id   AF-A0A0S8AL01-F1
#
_cell.length_a   1.000
_cell.length_b   1.000
_cell.length_c   1.000
_cell.angle_alpha   90.00
_cell.angle_beta   90.00
_cell.angle_gamma   90.00
#
_symmetry.space_group_name_H-M   'P 1'
#
loop_
_entity.id
_entity.type
_entity.pdbx_description
1 polymer ?
#
loop_
_entity_poly.entity_id
_entity_poly.type
_entity_poly.pdbx_seq_one_letter_code
_entity_poly.pdbx_strand_id
1 'polypeptide(L)'
;MKKIINFLVAAVFVIMLACSSSSPQDQLHEIDDLMKKEFTLTTDQQESVTAFVTEGKSLLQQGKEKESSEAFAKAINVLKLAQDAYIFNKAD
;
A
#
# COMPACT_ATOMS: atom_id res chain seq x y z
N MET A 1 32.93 14.23 14.45
CA MET A 1 31.75 15.01 14.90
C MET A 1 30.96 15.51 13.69
N LYS A 2 29.80 14.91 13.42
CA LYS A 2 28.54 15.59 13.03
C LYS A 2 27.52 14.55 12.56
N LYS A 3 26.76 14.08 13.55
CA LYS A 3 25.33 13.75 13.55
C LYS A 3 24.78 12.99 12.35
N ILE A 4 24.63 11.68 12.55
CA ILE A 4 23.68 10.79 11.89
C ILE A 4 22.33 11.51 11.90
N ILE A 5 21.89 11.97 10.73
CA ILE A 5 20.54 12.52 10.56
C ILE A 5 19.62 11.30 10.58
N ASN A 6 19.09 11.00 11.77
CA ASN A 6 17.88 10.22 11.94
C ASN A 6 16.77 10.93 11.15
N PHE A 7 16.59 10.56 9.89
CA PHE A 7 15.35 10.84 9.19
C PHE A 7 14.31 9.90 9.78
N LEU A 8 13.76 10.34 10.91
CA LEU A 8 12.55 9.85 11.52
C LEU A 8 11.43 10.07 10.51
N VAL A 9 11.30 9.16 9.54
CA VAL A 9 10.03 8.93 8.87
C VAL A 9 9.16 8.26 9.92
N ALA A 10 8.68 9.07 10.86
CA ALA A 10 7.50 8.76 11.62
C ALA A 10 6.33 8.83 10.63
N ALA A 11 6.24 7.80 9.78
CA ALA A 11 5.00 7.46 9.11
C ALA A 11 4.05 7.09 10.24
N VAL A 12 3.32 8.09 10.71
CA VAL A 12 2.21 7.91 11.61
C VAL A 12 1.26 6.98 10.86
N PHE A 13 1.30 5.70 11.21
CA PHE A 13 0.30 4.71 10.81
C PHE A 13 -1.00 5.10 11.53
N VAL A 14 -1.65 6.15 11.04
CA VAL A 14 -3.07 6.37 11.31
C VAL A 14 -3.78 5.29 10.51
N ILE A 15 -3.92 4.11 11.12
CA ILE A 15 -4.80 3.05 10.63
C ILE A 15 -6.22 3.52 10.95
N MET A 16 -6.66 4.59 10.31
CA MET A 16 -8.08 4.73 10.02
C MET A 16 -8.36 3.72 8.92
N LEU A 17 -8.51 2.46 9.32
CA LEU A 17 -9.38 1.51 8.64
C LEU A 17 -10.78 2.13 8.72
N ALA A 18 -11.01 3.14 7.89
CA ALA A 18 -12.35 3.52 7.50
C ALA A 18 -12.91 2.26 6.85
N CYS A 19 -13.77 1.56 7.59
CA CYS A 19 -14.49 0.39 7.13
C CYS A 19 -15.36 0.76 5.91
N SER A 20 -14.77 0.83 4.72
CA SER A 20 -15.47 0.39 3.52
C SER A 20 -15.44 -1.12 3.57
N SER A 21 -16.61 -1.74 3.70
CA SER A 21 -16.85 -3.18 3.77
C SER A 21 -16.51 -3.91 2.46
N SER A 22 -15.35 -3.64 1.86
CA SER A 22 -14.88 -4.28 0.63
C SER A 22 -14.24 -5.61 0.98
N SER A 23 -14.59 -6.64 0.21
CA SER A 23 -14.01 -7.98 0.36
C SER A 23 -12.53 -7.99 -0.05
N PRO A 24 -11.74 -8.99 0.38
CA PRO A 24 -10.37 -9.16 -0.12
C PRO A 24 -10.28 -9.18 -1.66
N GLN A 25 -11.32 -9.68 -2.34
CA GLN A 25 -11.40 -9.73 -3.79
C GLN A 25 -11.59 -8.34 -4.41
N ASP A 26 -12.43 -7.51 -3.82
CA ASP A 26 -12.62 -6.11 -4.25
C ASP A 26 -11.32 -5.31 -4.06
N GLN A 27 -10.60 -5.56 -2.97
CA GLN A 27 -9.31 -4.91 -2.72
C GLN A 27 -8.24 -5.34 -3.73
N LEU A 28 -8.23 -6.62 -4.14
CA LEU A 28 -7.35 -7.07 -5.22
C LEU A 28 -7.66 -6.38 -6.55
N HIS A 29 -8.95 -6.16 -6.85
CA HIS A 29 -9.35 -5.38 -8.02
C HIS A 29 -8.87 -3.94 -7.93
N GLU A 30 -9.00 -3.29 -6.77
CA GLU A 30 -8.49 -1.92 -6.55
C GLU A 30 -6.97 -1.86 -6.71
N ILE A 31 -6.23 -2.85 -6.20
CA ILE A 31 -4.77 -2.95 -6.39
C ILE A 31 -4.42 -3.03 -7.88
N ASP A 32 -5.12 -3.87 -8.64
CA ASP A 32 -4.90 -4.00 -10.10
C ASP A 32 -5.22 -2.69 -10.84
N ASP A 33 -6.33 -2.03 -10.49
CA ASP A 33 -6.71 -0.72 -11.03
C ASP A 33 -5.67 0.35 -10.73
N LEU A 34 -5.12 0.37 -9.51
CA LEU A 34 -4.08 1.32 -9.11
C LEU A 34 -2.75 1.03 -9.83
N MET A 35 -2.35 -0.24 -9.95
CA MET A 35 -1.13 -0.65 -10.63
C MET A 35 -1.15 -0.36 -12.14
N LYS A 36 -2.33 -0.31 -12.76
CA LYS A 36 -2.51 0.07 -14.16
C LYS A 36 -2.34 1.57 -14.40
N LYS A 37 -2.41 2.41 -13.36
CA LYS A 37 -2.26 3.86 -13.52
C LYS A 37 -0.78 4.22 -13.72
N GLU A 38 -0.54 5.24 -14.54
CA GLU A 38 0.81 5.64 -14.98
C GLU A 38 1.55 6.51 -13.95
N PHE A 39 1.71 6.03 -12.71
CA PHE A 39 2.59 6.63 -11.72
C PHE A 39 3.80 5.73 -11.43
N THR A 40 4.95 6.36 -11.23
CA THR A 40 6.20 5.63 -10.97
C THR A 40 6.29 5.23 -9.51
N LEU A 41 6.46 3.93 -9.25
CA LEU A 41 6.84 3.40 -7.95
C LEU A 41 8.36 3.42 -7.81
N THR A 42 8.85 3.71 -6.61
CA THR A 42 10.23 3.37 -6.25
C THR A 42 10.40 1.86 -6.13
N THR A 43 11.63 1.37 -6.21
CA THR A 43 11.95 -0.05 -5.98
C THR A 43 11.37 -0.54 -4.65
N ASP A 44 11.60 0.20 -3.57
CA ASP A 44 11.12 -0.14 -2.22
C ASP A 44 9.58 -0.20 -2.14
N GLN A 45 8.88 0.71 -2.83
CA GLN A 45 7.42 0.70 -2.89
C GLN A 45 6.91 -0.51 -3.68
N GLN A 46 7.54 -0.83 -4.81
CA GLN A 46 7.18 -1.99 -5.62
C GLN A 46 7.40 -3.31 -4.86
N GLU A 47 8.52 -3.43 -4.14
CA GLU A 47 8.81 -4.58 -3.28
C GLU A 47 7.77 -4.70 -2.15
N SER A 48 7.43 -3.58 -1.50
CA SER A 48 6.42 -3.55 -0.44
C SER A 48 5.04 -3.98 -0.94
N VAL A 49 4.59 -3.43 -2.08
CA VAL A 49 3.31 -3.82 -2.70
C VAL A 49 3.31 -5.30 -3.03
N THR A 50 4.38 -5.81 -3.64
CA THR A 50 4.51 -7.23 -4.01
C THR A 50 4.46 -8.14 -2.80
N ALA A 51 5.16 -7.77 -1.72
CA ALA A 51 5.16 -8.52 -0.46
C ALA A 51 3.76 -8.58 0.15
N PHE A 52 3.08 -7.44 0.30
CA PHE A 52 1.73 -7.38 0.86
C PHE A 52 0.68 -8.09 0.01
N VAL A 53 0.77 -8.01 -1.32
CA VAL A 53 -0.13 -8.77 -2.22
C VAL A 53 0.11 -10.27 -2.08
N THR A 54 1.37 -10.69 -1.99
CA THR A 54 1.71 -12.12 -1.83
C THR A 54 1.23 -12.66 -0.49
N GLU A 55 1.46 -11.92 0.59
CA GLU A 55 0.96 -12.22 1.94
C GLU A 55 -0.57 -12.31 1.94
N GLY A 56 -1.26 -11.30 1.41
CA GLY A 56 -2.72 -11.26 1.37
C GLY A 56 -3.32 -12.43 0.58
N LYS A 57 -2.72 -12.81 -0.56
CA LYS A 57 -3.14 -14.00 -1.34
C LYS A 57 -2.93 -15.30 -0.56
N SER A 58 -1.79 -15.44 0.12
CA SER A 58 -1.50 -16.62 0.95
C SER A 58 -2.49 -16.75 2.12
N LEU A 59 -2.82 -15.64 2.79
CA LEU A 59 -3.80 -15.60 3.87
C LEU A 59 -5.21 -15.95 3.36
N LEU A 60 -5.59 -15.43 2.19
CA LEU A 60 -6.88 -15.74 1.56
C LEU A 60 -7.02 -17.23 1.25
N GLN A 61 -5.97 -17.86 0.73
CA GLN A 61 -5.93 -19.31 0.47
C GLN A 61 -6.06 -20.15 1.75
N GLN A 62 -5.65 -19.60 2.89
CA GLN A 62 -5.82 -20.22 4.20
C GLN A 62 -7.20 -19.96 4.84
N GLY A 63 -8.10 -19.24 4.14
CA GLY A 63 -9.40 -18.82 4.67
C GLY A 63 -9.31 -17.68 5.71
N LYS A 64 -8.15 -17.05 5.85
CA LYS A 64 -7.89 -15.95 6.78
C LYS A 64 -8.27 -14.60 6.16
N GLU A 65 -9.56 -14.42 5.87
CA GLU A 65 -10.06 -13.28 5.10
C GLU A 65 -9.76 -11.91 5.73
N LYS A 66 -9.84 -11.81 7.06
CA LYS A 66 -9.54 -10.57 7.79
C LYS A 66 -8.07 -10.17 7.65
N GLU A 67 -7.16 -11.11 7.93
CA GLU A 67 -5.70 -10.86 7.82
C GLU A 67 -5.31 -10.59 6.36
N SER A 68 -5.95 -11.28 5.41
CA SER A 68 -5.82 -11.01 3.98
C SER A 68 -6.21 -9.57 3.63
N SER A 69 -7.36 -9.12 4.15
CA SER A 69 -7.83 -7.75 3.91
C SER A 69 -6.88 -6.70 4.49
N GLU A 70 -6.29 -6.97 5.65
CA GLU A 70 -5.30 -6.09 6.28
C GLU A 70 -4.03 -6.00 5.44
N ALA A 71 -3.57 -7.11 4.86
CA ALA A 71 -2.42 -7.12 3.96
C ALA A 71 -2.72 -6.34 2.65
N PHE A 72 -3.88 -6.57 2.02
CA PHE A 72 -4.26 -5.83 0.81
C PHE A 72 -4.46 -4.33 1.07
N ALA A 73 -5.02 -3.96 2.23
CA ALA A 73 -5.14 -2.55 2.61
C ALA A 73 -3.76 -1.86 2.72
N LYS A 74 -2.73 -2.55 3.21
CA LYS A 74 -1.35 -2.02 3.23
C LYS A 74 -0.82 -1.80 1.81
N ALA A 75 -1.05 -2.74 0.89
CA ALA A 75 -0.67 -2.58 -0.52
C ALA A 75 -1.37 -1.37 -1.18
N ILE A 76 -2.68 -1.23 -0.99
CA ILE A 76 -3.48 -0.10 -1.48
C ILE A 76 -2.93 1.23 -0.95
N ASN A 77 -2.58 1.30 0.33
CA ASN A 77 -2.05 2.52 0.93
C ASN A 77 -0.72 2.94 0.30
N VAL A 78 0.20 1.99 0.03
CA VAL A 78 1.47 2.32 -0.66
C VAL A 78 1.18 2.88 -2.05
N LEU A 79 0.26 2.28 -2.80
CA LEU A 79 -0.12 2.71 -4.14
C LEU A 79 -0.79 4.09 -4.14
N LYS A 80 -1.70 4.36 -3.20
CA LYS A 80 -2.35 5.67 -3.06
C LYS A 80 -1.35 6.76 -2.70
N LEU A 81 -0.42 6.49 -1.76
CA LEU A 81 0.63 7.44 -1.42
C LEU A 81 1.55 7.76 -2.61
N ALA A 82 1.89 6.75 -3.42
CA ALA A 82 2.69 6.97 -4.62
C ALA A 82 1.93 7.77 -5.70
N GLN A 83 0.64 7.49 -5.87
CA GLN A 83 -0.24 8.28 -6.73
C GLN A 83 -0.33 9.73 -6.27
N ASP A 84 -0.56 9.98 -4.98
CA ASP A 84 -0.65 11.32 -4.41
C ASP A 84 0.65 12.10 -4.60
N ALA A 85 1.80 11.45 -4.35
CA ALA A 85 3.12 12.04 -4.58
C ALA A 85 3.34 12.39 -6.07
N TYR A 86 2.90 11.54 -6.98
CA TYR A 86 2.96 11.79 -8.41
C TYR A 86 2.07 12.97 -8.84
N ILE A 87 0.84 13.04 -8.34
CA ILE A 87 -0.09 14.15 -8.62
C ILE A 87 0.49 15.45 -8.10
N PHE A 88 1.01 15.45 -6.86
CA PHE A 88 1.63 16.62 -6.24
C PHE A 88 2.82 17.14 -7.07
N ASN A 89 3.74 16.26 -7.48
CA ASN A 89 4.90 16.64 -8.29
C ASN A 89 4.56 17.14 -9.71
N LYS A 90 3.34 16.90 -10.19
CA LYS A 90 2.85 17.38 -11.49
C LYS A 90 2.06 18.69 -11.40
N ALA A 91 1.71 19.14 -10.20
CA ALA A 91 0.92 20.35 -9.98
C ALA A 91 1.78 21.64 -9.93
N ASP A 92 3.11 21.50 -9.88
CA ASP A 92 4.12 22.57 -10.03
C ASP A 92 4.62 22.67 -11.49
#